data_AF-A0A2R6BBB6-F1
#
_entry.id   AF-A0A2R6BBB6-F1
#
_cell.length_a   1.000
_cell.length_b   1.000
_cell.length_c   1.000
_cell.angle_alpha   90.00
_cell.angle_beta   90.00
_cell.angle_gamma   90.00
#
_symmetry.space_group_name_H-M   'P 1'
#
loop_
_entity.id
_entity.type
_entity.pdbx_description
1 polymer ?
#
loop_
_entity_poly.entity_id
_entity_poly.type
_entity_poly.pdbx_seq_one_letter_code
_entity_poly.pdbx_strand_id
1 'polypeptide(L)'
;MVYSLGIDPLTEFFDALDNPLTRRYYERRIRVFFAHAGIEGKDLGEQASAFVRRAKEDPTYAYYAVTGFVRFEKERVERGEITAGTLTNFVKAVKLFCEQNDIMLNWKKISRKLPRVREYASDRAPTREEILRWMEYPDRRIKPIILLMVSSGIRLGAWDYLRWKDIEPIYAESAPTSGGGQPEEPVAARLTVYRGTEEEYTTYITPEAYLCLKEWMEYRAGQGERVTPESWLMRDLWDTTTPRGLLQVNTPRKLRSSGVKRLLERSLFAQGLRKPLPPGKRRHEFQGAHGFRKFFKSVCEKHMKSLHVEILMGHNVGLAESYYRPQEREILEDYLKAVPELTFYAKKEDQGGGGGITEEEAEALREKIRRMEEEQKKKDEQILGLLAELGRVVEELKEERLRELSGGNRGEKGRRH
;
A
#
# COMPACT_ATOMS: atom_id res chain seq x y z
N MET A 1 3.19 -54.88 -11.46
CA MET A 1 2.67 -53.59 -10.95
C MET A 1 3.53 -52.49 -11.53
N VAL A 2 3.06 -51.85 -12.59
CA VAL A 2 3.76 -50.73 -13.23
C VAL A 2 3.26 -49.47 -12.53
N TYR A 3 4.14 -48.78 -11.80
CA TYR A 3 3.85 -47.46 -11.25
C TYR A 3 3.71 -46.47 -12.41
N SER A 4 2.49 -46.17 -12.87
CA SER A 4 2.26 -44.96 -13.65
C SER A 4 2.19 -43.78 -12.67
N LEU A 5 3.35 -43.27 -12.28
CA LEU A 5 3.48 -41.98 -11.60
C LEU A 5 3.13 -40.87 -12.60
N GLY A 6 1.84 -40.72 -12.93
CA GLY A 6 1.35 -39.51 -13.57
C GLY A 6 1.36 -38.41 -12.52
N ILE A 7 2.23 -37.43 -12.66
CA ILE A 7 2.25 -36.26 -11.77
C ILE A 7 0.89 -35.55 -11.93
N ASP A 8 0.32 -35.13 -10.81
CA ASP A 8 -0.98 -34.46 -10.78
C ASP A 8 -0.92 -33.18 -11.64
N PRO A 9 -1.84 -33.00 -12.61
CA PRO A 9 -1.83 -31.87 -13.52
C PRO A 9 -1.82 -30.47 -12.89
N LEU A 10 -2.42 -30.34 -11.70
CA LEU A 10 -2.38 -29.08 -10.97
C LEU A 10 -1.04 -28.85 -10.29
N THR A 11 -0.42 -29.90 -9.79
CA THR A 11 0.92 -29.84 -9.20
C THR A 11 1.93 -29.31 -10.20
N GLU A 12 2.01 -29.91 -11.40
CA GLU A 12 2.86 -29.40 -12.50
C GLU A 12 2.58 -27.94 -12.85
N PHE A 13 1.30 -27.58 -12.96
CA PHE A 13 0.90 -26.22 -13.27
C PHE A 13 1.31 -25.21 -12.19
N PHE A 14 1.21 -25.59 -10.92
CA PHE A 14 1.49 -24.70 -9.80
C PHE A 14 2.97 -24.64 -9.46
N ASP A 15 3.74 -25.70 -9.71
CA ASP A 15 5.19 -25.73 -9.51
C ASP A 15 5.91 -24.76 -10.46
N ALA A 16 5.34 -24.49 -11.63
CA ALA A 16 5.80 -23.43 -12.52
C ALA A 16 5.50 -21.99 -12.04
N LEU A 17 4.86 -21.82 -10.88
CA LEU A 17 4.41 -20.52 -10.35
C LEU A 17 4.95 -20.28 -8.93
N ASP A 18 6.09 -19.59 -8.85
CA ASP A 18 6.75 -19.25 -7.58
C ASP A 18 5.95 -18.26 -6.73
N ASN A 19 5.31 -17.28 -7.38
CA ASN A 19 4.60 -16.21 -6.67
C ASN A 19 3.20 -16.66 -6.20
N PRO A 20 2.90 -16.68 -4.88
CA PRO A 20 1.61 -17.15 -4.36
C PRO A 20 0.40 -16.35 -4.85
N LEU A 21 0.55 -15.04 -5.12
CA LEU A 21 -0.52 -14.22 -5.68
C LEU A 21 -0.80 -14.61 -7.13
N THR A 22 0.26 -14.81 -7.93
CA THR A 22 0.13 -15.29 -9.31
C THR A 22 -0.56 -16.64 -9.33
N ARG A 23 -0.15 -17.57 -8.46
CA ARG A 23 -0.78 -18.89 -8.27
C ARG A 23 -2.30 -18.76 -8.04
N ARG A 24 -2.73 -17.93 -7.10
CA ARG A 24 -4.17 -17.67 -6.83
C ARG A 24 -4.91 -17.08 -8.04
N TYR A 25 -4.29 -16.13 -8.76
CA TYR A 25 -4.91 -15.55 -9.95
C TYR A 25 -5.06 -16.57 -11.08
N TYR A 26 -4.06 -17.42 -11.27
CA TYR A 26 -4.04 -18.46 -12.29
C TYR A 26 -5.06 -19.56 -11.95
N GLU A 27 -5.12 -20.01 -10.69
CA GLU A 27 -6.15 -20.94 -10.21
C GLU A 27 -7.57 -20.44 -10.54
N ARG A 28 -7.88 -19.19 -10.18
CA ARG A 28 -9.21 -18.61 -10.45
C ARG A 28 -9.51 -18.57 -11.95
N ARG A 29 -8.51 -18.31 -12.80
CA ARG A 29 -8.67 -18.26 -14.26
C ARG A 29 -8.91 -19.64 -14.86
N ILE A 30 -8.19 -20.65 -14.37
CA ILE A 30 -8.38 -22.05 -14.79
C ILE A 30 -9.77 -22.55 -14.39
N ARG A 31 -10.25 -22.23 -13.18
CA ARG A 31 -11.63 -22.54 -12.76
C ARG A 31 -12.68 -22.00 -13.73
N VAL A 32 -12.53 -20.74 -14.17
CA VAL A 32 -13.44 -20.13 -15.15
C VAL A 32 -13.36 -20.84 -16.51
N PHE A 33 -12.15 -21.20 -16.95
CA PHE A 33 -11.97 -21.97 -18.19
C PHE A 33 -12.63 -23.35 -18.13
N PHE A 34 -12.40 -24.13 -17.07
CA PHE A 34 -12.99 -25.46 -16.91
C PHE A 34 -14.51 -25.41 -16.80
N ALA A 35 -15.05 -24.40 -16.10
CA ALA A 35 -16.50 -24.18 -16.04
C ALA A 35 -17.07 -23.91 -17.45
N HIS A 36 -16.41 -23.07 -18.25
CA HIS A 36 -16.83 -22.80 -19.64
C HIS A 36 -16.71 -24.04 -20.54
N ALA A 37 -15.63 -24.81 -20.41
CA ALA A 37 -15.40 -26.00 -21.20
C ALA A 37 -16.27 -27.20 -20.78
N GLY A 38 -17.11 -27.06 -19.75
CA GLY A 38 -17.99 -28.11 -19.26
C GLY A 38 -17.23 -29.28 -18.67
N ILE A 39 -16.10 -29.03 -18.01
CA ILE A 39 -15.30 -30.09 -17.40
C ILE A 39 -15.91 -30.50 -16.06
N GLU A 40 -16.38 -31.74 -16.00
CA GLU A 40 -16.92 -32.33 -14.78
C GLU A 40 -15.80 -32.73 -13.82
N GLY A 41 -16.08 -32.62 -12.52
CA GLY A 41 -15.17 -32.99 -11.43
C GLY A 41 -15.65 -32.41 -10.11
N LYS A 42 -15.42 -33.10 -9.00
CA LYS A 42 -15.82 -32.65 -7.65
C LYS A 42 -14.99 -31.47 -7.17
N ASP A 43 -13.74 -31.41 -7.61
CA ASP A 43 -12.80 -30.35 -7.31
C ASP A 43 -11.96 -29.99 -8.54
N LEU A 44 -11.07 -29.01 -8.36
CA LEU A 44 -10.23 -28.52 -9.45
C LEU A 44 -9.25 -29.58 -9.97
N GLY A 45 -8.79 -30.50 -9.11
CA GLY A 45 -7.83 -31.54 -9.47
C GLY A 45 -8.46 -32.63 -10.32
N GLU A 46 -9.67 -33.06 -9.95
CA GLU A 46 -10.48 -33.95 -10.79
C GLU A 46 -10.79 -33.30 -12.15
N GLN A 47 -11.17 -32.01 -12.17
CA GLN A 47 -11.39 -31.28 -13.43
C GLN A 47 -10.11 -31.20 -14.28
N ALA A 48 -8.97 -30.86 -13.68
CA ALA A 48 -7.70 -30.78 -14.38
C ALA A 48 -7.32 -32.13 -15.00
N SER A 49 -7.44 -33.21 -14.23
CA SER A 49 -7.18 -34.58 -14.68
C SER A 49 -8.11 -35.00 -15.82
N ALA A 50 -9.41 -34.69 -15.71
CA ALA A 50 -10.39 -35.01 -16.74
C ALA A 50 -10.09 -34.27 -18.05
N PHE A 51 -9.74 -32.98 -17.97
CA PHE A 51 -9.36 -32.18 -19.14
C PHE A 51 -8.07 -32.70 -19.78
N VAL A 52 -7.00 -32.95 -19.00
CA VAL A 52 -5.71 -33.43 -19.52
C VAL A 52 -5.85 -34.79 -20.19
N ARG A 53 -6.57 -35.73 -19.57
CA ARG A 53 -6.82 -37.06 -20.17
C ARG A 53 -7.47 -36.92 -21.54
N ARG A 54 -8.58 -36.17 -21.61
CA ARG A 54 -9.32 -35.98 -22.86
C ARG A 54 -8.53 -35.19 -23.92
N ALA A 55 -7.73 -34.22 -23.48
CA ALA A 55 -6.86 -33.44 -24.35
C ALA A 55 -5.71 -34.26 -24.95
N LYS A 56 -5.18 -35.25 -24.21
CA LYS A 56 -4.13 -36.16 -24.70
C LYS A 56 -4.69 -37.22 -25.65
N GLU A 57 -5.92 -37.67 -25.42
CA GLU A 57 -6.64 -38.61 -26.32
C GLU A 57 -7.07 -37.92 -27.63
N ASP A 58 -7.57 -36.69 -27.55
CA ASP A 58 -8.01 -35.90 -28.71
C ASP A 58 -7.43 -34.47 -28.66
N PRO A 59 -6.33 -34.20 -29.38
CA PRO A 59 -5.78 -32.84 -29.49
C PRO A 59 -6.76 -31.82 -30.09
N THR A 60 -7.71 -32.30 -30.89
CA THR A 60 -8.74 -31.47 -31.52
C THR A 60 -9.73 -30.94 -30.48
N TYR A 61 -10.10 -31.77 -29.51
CA TYR A 61 -10.91 -31.37 -28.36
C TYR A 61 -10.28 -30.22 -27.59
N ALA A 62 -9.00 -30.32 -27.25
CA ALA A 62 -8.29 -29.26 -26.51
C ALA A 62 -8.30 -27.93 -27.29
N TYR A 63 -8.05 -27.99 -28.61
CA TYR A 63 -8.11 -26.81 -29.47
C TYR A 63 -9.51 -26.17 -29.48
N TYR A 64 -10.58 -26.96 -29.60
CA TYR A 64 -11.95 -26.43 -29.58
C TYR A 64 -12.37 -25.88 -28.22
N ALA A 65 -11.98 -26.53 -27.12
CA ALA A 65 -12.24 -26.03 -25.77
C ALA A 65 -11.59 -24.65 -25.55
N VAL A 66 -10.29 -24.53 -25.87
CA VAL A 66 -9.54 -23.27 -25.70
C VAL A 66 -10.06 -22.19 -26.65
N THR A 67 -10.29 -22.51 -27.92
CA THR A 67 -10.77 -21.49 -28.88
C THR A 67 -12.22 -21.08 -28.65
N GLY A 68 -13.06 -22.01 -28.18
CA GLY A 68 -14.42 -21.72 -27.72
C GLY A 68 -14.42 -20.77 -26.53
N PHE A 69 -13.54 -20.99 -25.55
CA PHE A 69 -13.34 -20.10 -24.41
C PHE A 69 -12.82 -18.71 -24.83
N VAL A 70 -11.83 -18.65 -25.73
CA VAL A 70 -11.34 -17.37 -26.26
C VAL A 70 -12.44 -16.60 -26.97
N ARG A 71 -13.31 -17.27 -27.74
CA ARG A 71 -14.46 -16.64 -28.40
C ARG A 71 -15.44 -16.08 -27.37
N PHE A 72 -15.81 -16.88 -26.37
CA PHE A 72 -16.71 -16.46 -25.29
C PHE A 72 -16.18 -15.21 -24.56
N GLU A 73 -14.92 -15.23 -24.13
CA GLU A 73 -14.33 -14.07 -23.45
C GLU A 73 -14.15 -12.87 -24.39
N LYS A 74 -13.95 -13.09 -25.70
CA LYS A 74 -13.93 -12.02 -26.70
C LYS A 74 -15.29 -11.33 -26.82
N GLU A 75 -16.39 -12.08 -26.84
CA GLU A 75 -17.74 -11.50 -26.82
C GLU A 75 -17.97 -10.67 -25.55
N ARG A 76 -17.43 -11.11 -24.40
CA ARG A 76 -17.45 -10.32 -23.16
C ARG A 76 -16.64 -9.03 -23.25
N VAL A 77 -15.54 -9.01 -24.01
CA VAL A 77 -14.80 -7.78 -24.33
C VAL A 77 -15.65 -6.86 -25.20
N GLU A 78 -16.33 -7.40 -26.21
CA GLU A 78 -17.19 -6.64 -27.14
C GLU A 78 -18.41 -6.04 -26.43
N ARG A 79 -19.02 -6.78 -25.49
CA ARG A 79 -20.07 -6.25 -24.59
C ARG A 79 -19.54 -5.31 -23.51
N GLY A 80 -18.22 -5.11 -23.46
CA GLY A 80 -17.58 -4.24 -22.49
C GLY A 80 -17.64 -4.77 -21.06
N GLU A 81 -17.89 -6.05 -20.82
CA GLU A 81 -17.89 -6.66 -19.49
C GLU A 81 -16.47 -6.77 -18.91
N ILE A 82 -15.48 -7.08 -19.76
CA ILE A 82 -14.07 -7.20 -19.40
C ILE A 82 -13.17 -6.40 -20.35
N THR A 83 -11.88 -6.31 -20.04
CA THR A 83 -10.89 -5.67 -20.92
C THR A 83 -10.15 -6.69 -21.79
N ALA A 84 -9.64 -6.27 -22.95
CA ALA A 84 -8.76 -7.09 -23.80
C ALA A 84 -7.54 -7.65 -23.03
N GLY A 85 -6.98 -6.87 -22.10
CA GLY A 85 -5.91 -7.34 -21.22
C GLY A 85 -6.35 -8.43 -20.24
N THR A 86 -7.60 -8.40 -19.78
CA THR A 86 -8.16 -9.46 -18.92
C THR A 86 -8.27 -10.78 -19.69
N LEU A 87 -8.79 -10.74 -20.92
CA LEU A 87 -8.82 -11.89 -21.83
C LEU A 87 -7.40 -12.42 -22.09
N THR A 88 -6.44 -11.55 -22.37
CA THR A 88 -5.03 -11.94 -22.55
C THR A 88 -4.49 -12.68 -21.31
N ASN A 89 -4.84 -12.23 -20.10
CA ASN A 89 -4.44 -12.88 -18.86
C ASN A 89 -5.11 -14.24 -18.63
N PHE A 90 -6.37 -14.42 -19.05
CA PHE A 90 -7.00 -15.74 -19.09
C PHE A 90 -6.24 -16.70 -20.01
N VAL A 91 -5.93 -16.26 -21.23
CA VAL A 91 -5.17 -17.09 -22.19
C VAL A 91 -3.78 -17.43 -21.68
N LYS A 92 -3.09 -16.51 -21.00
CA LYS A 92 -1.79 -16.81 -20.37
C LYS A 92 -1.89 -17.97 -19.37
N ALA A 93 -2.92 -17.97 -18.52
CA ALA A 93 -3.12 -19.03 -17.53
C ALA A 93 -3.43 -20.38 -18.19
N VAL A 94 -4.38 -20.39 -19.14
CA VAL A 94 -4.73 -21.62 -19.89
C VAL A 94 -3.54 -22.13 -20.71
N LYS A 95 -2.76 -21.22 -21.30
CA LYS A 95 -1.55 -21.56 -22.03
C LYS A 95 -0.52 -22.25 -21.15
N LEU A 96 -0.18 -21.65 -20.00
CA LEU A 96 0.77 -22.24 -19.07
C LEU A 96 0.28 -23.61 -18.58
N PHE A 97 -1.00 -23.74 -18.24
CA PHE A 97 -1.58 -25.03 -17.82
C PHE A 97 -1.40 -26.11 -18.89
N CYS A 98 -1.72 -25.80 -20.16
CA CYS A 98 -1.53 -26.75 -21.25
C CYS A 98 -0.04 -27.08 -21.49
N GLU A 99 0.85 -26.09 -21.43
CA GLU A 99 2.29 -26.29 -21.64
C GLU A 99 2.92 -27.16 -20.55
N GLN A 100 2.57 -26.95 -19.28
CA GLN A 100 3.05 -27.79 -18.16
C GLN A 100 2.49 -29.22 -18.18
N ASN A 101 1.40 -29.46 -18.93
CA ASN A 101 0.74 -30.76 -19.02
C ASN A 101 0.95 -31.45 -20.38
N ASP A 102 1.93 -30.98 -21.18
CA ASP A 102 2.27 -31.50 -22.52
C ASP A 102 1.11 -31.48 -23.53
N ILE A 103 0.18 -30.55 -23.39
CA ILE A 103 -0.93 -30.36 -24.35
C ILE A 103 -0.46 -29.42 -25.46
N MET A 104 -0.07 -30.00 -26.60
CA MET A 104 0.46 -29.26 -27.74
C MET A 104 -0.65 -28.53 -28.52
N LEU A 105 -0.64 -27.19 -28.46
CA LEU A 105 -1.55 -26.33 -29.21
C LEU A 105 -0.78 -25.28 -30.04
N ASN A 106 -1.33 -24.93 -31.21
CA ASN A 106 -0.79 -23.83 -32.01
C ASN A 106 -1.18 -22.47 -31.42
N TRP A 107 -0.43 -22.03 -30.40
CA TRP A 107 -0.66 -20.76 -29.70
C TRP A 107 -0.52 -19.54 -30.61
N LYS A 108 0.29 -19.60 -31.68
CA LYS A 108 0.38 -18.51 -32.68
C LYS A 108 -0.98 -18.29 -33.35
N LYS A 109 -1.69 -19.37 -33.73
CA LYS A 109 -3.04 -19.31 -34.31
C LYS A 109 -4.08 -18.79 -33.32
N ILE A 110 -4.00 -19.20 -32.06
CA ILE A 110 -4.92 -18.74 -31.00
C ILE A 110 -4.71 -17.25 -30.69
N SER A 111 -3.45 -16.83 -30.57
CA SER A 111 -3.08 -15.46 -30.22
C SER A 111 -3.53 -14.44 -31.26
N ARG A 112 -3.53 -14.80 -32.55
CA ARG A 112 -4.07 -13.97 -33.65
C ARG A 112 -5.56 -13.64 -33.51
N LYS A 113 -6.32 -14.41 -32.72
CA LYS A 113 -7.75 -14.17 -32.47
C LYS A 113 -7.98 -13.17 -31.33
N LEU A 114 -6.94 -12.83 -30.56
CA LEU A 114 -7.06 -11.93 -29.43
C LEU A 114 -7.22 -10.48 -29.89
N PRO A 115 -8.08 -9.69 -29.22
CA PRO A 115 -8.18 -8.27 -29.51
C PRO A 115 -6.87 -7.57 -29.17
N ARG A 116 -6.54 -6.52 -29.93
CA ARG A 116 -5.41 -5.65 -29.59
C ARG A 116 -5.67 -5.01 -28.23
N VAL A 117 -4.74 -5.18 -27.31
CA VAL A 117 -4.79 -4.52 -26.01
C VAL A 117 -4.47 -3.04 -26.24
N ARG A 118 -5.36 -2.12 -25.84
CA ARG A 118 -4.99 -0.69 -25.78
C ARG A 118 -3.83 -0.54 -24.81
N GLU A 119 -2.72 -0.01 -25.29
CA GLU A 119 -1.44 -0.04 -24.57
C GLU A 119 -1.38 0.95 -23.39
N TYR A 120 -2.20 2.00 -23.38
CA TYR A 120 -2.10 3.01 -22.32
C TYR A 120 -3.45 3.43 -21.73
N ALA A 121 -3.45 3.50 -20.42
CA ALA A 121 -4.42 4.25 -19.64
C ALA A 121 -4.02 5.72 -19.70
N SER A 122 -4.88 6.59 -20.23
CA SER A 122 -4.68 8.04 -20.09
C SER A 122 -5.14 8.47 -18.69
N ASP A 123 -4.37 8.09 -17.67
CA ASP A 123 -4.54 8.59 -16.30
C ASP A 123 -3.38 9.53 -15.95
N ARG A 124 -3.73 10.75 -15.50
CA ARG A 124 -2.78 11.81 -15.17
C ARG A 124 -2.14 11.59 -13.80
N ALA A 125 -1.06 12.32 -13.51
CA ALA A 125 -0.58 12.48 -12.14
C ALA A 125 -1.56 13.37 -11.33
N PRO A 126 -1.70 13.15 -10.02
CA PRO A 126 -2.39 14.10 -9.13
C PRO A 126 -1.63 15.43 -9.10
N THR A 127 -2.35 16.54 -8.96
CA THR A 127 -1.72 17.87 -8.82
C THR A 127 -1.19 18.07 -7.40
N ARG A 128 -0.33 19.06 -7.21
CA ARG A 128 0.22 19.41 -5.89
C ARG A 128 -0.90 19.76 -4.90
N GLU A 129 -1.91 20.50 -5.33
CA GLU A 129 -3.06 20.93 -4.53
C GLU A 129 -3.96 19.74 -4.16
N GLU A 130 -4.11 18.76 -5.05
CA GLU A 130 -4.82 17.52 -4.75
C GLU A 130 -4.08 16.70 -3.70
N ILE A 131 -2.75 16.61 -3.80
CA ILE A 131 -1.92 15.91 -2.80
C ILE A 131 -1.99 16.61 -1.44
N LEU A 132 -1.91 17.95 -1.40
CA LEU A 132 -2.06 18.74 -0.17
C LEU A 132 -3.41 18.48 0.50
N ARG A 133 -4.52 18.58 -0.23
CA ARG A 133 -5.86 18.26 0.29
C ARG A 133 -5.98 16.81 0.75
N TRP A 134 -5.30 15.89 0.07
CA TRP A 134 -5.30 14.49 0.47
C TRP A 134 -4.62 14.29 1.83
N MET A 135 -3.56 15.04 2.12
CA MET A 135 -2.85 15.00 3.40
C MET A 135 -3.63 15.60 4.57
N GLU A 136 -4.68 16.39 4.31
CA GLU A 136 -5.58 16.93 5.35
C GLU A 136 -6.50 15.87 5.99
N TYR A 137 -6.52 14.63 5.47
CA TYR A 137 -7.34 13.57 6.06
C TYR A 137 -6.88 13.26 7.49
N PRO A 138 -7.79 13.24 8.48
CA PRO A 138 -7.45 13.16 9.91
C PRO A 138 -7.06 11.74 10.35
N ASP A 139 -6.01 11.19 9.74
CA ASP A 139 -5.35 9.97 10.14
C ASP A 139 -3.84 10.23 10.09
N ARG A 140 -3.17 10.14 11.24
CA ARG A 140 -1.75 10.47 11.41
C ARG A 140 -0.82 9.71 10.47
N ARG A 141 -1.27 8.58 9.91
CA ARG A 141 -0.50 7.77 8.97
C ARG A 141 -0.54 8.29 7.54
N ILE A 142 -1.57 9.06 7.15
CA ILE A 142 -1.74 9.51 5.76
C ILE A 142 -0.58 10.39 5.32
N LYS A 143 -0.26 11.43 6.09
CA LYS A 143 0.80 12.38 5.75
C LYS A 143 2.16 11.69 5.53
N PRO A 144 2.69 10.88 6.47
CA PRO A 144 3.97 10.19 6.25
C PRO A 144 3.91 9.17 5.10
N ILE A 145 2.78 8.48 4.89
CA ILE A 145 2.61 7.58 3.73
C ILE A 145 2.72 8.34 2.42
N ILE A 146 1.98 9.44 2.29
CA ILE A 146 1.93 10.23 1.05
C ILE A 146 3.31 10.83 0.79
N LEU A 147 3.89 11.52 1.77
CA LEU A 147 5.20 12.18 1.64
C LEU A 147 6.31 11.21 1.25
N LEU A 148 6.35 10.02 1.85
CA LEU A 148 7.30 8.99 1.45
C LEU A 148 7.08 8.59 -0.02
N MET A 149 5.85 8.31 -0.44
CA MET A 149 5.57 7.82 -1.79
C MET A 149 5.81 8.89 -2.89
N VAL A 150 5.50 10.15 -2.63
CA VAL A 150 5.70 11.24 -3.60
C VAL A 150 7.16 11.66 -3.71
N SER A 151 7.96 11.48 -2.65
CA SER A 151 9.39 11.87 -2.64
C SER A 151 10.36 10.78 -3.08
N SER A 152 9.96 9.49 -3.04
CA SER A 152 10.80 8.36 -3.44
C SER A 152 10.33 7.61 -4.68
N GLY A 153 9.09 7.84 -5.08
CA GLY A 153 8.47 7.13 -6.19
C GLY A 153 8.29 5.63 -5.97
N ILE A 154 8.38 5.10 -4.74
CA ILE A 154 8.28 3.64 -4.49
C ILE A 154 6.96 3.02 -4.98
N ARG A 155 6.99 1.71 -5.21
CA ARG A 155 5.78 0.92 -5.48
C ARG A 155 4.99 0.71 -4.19
N LEU A 156 3.66 0.60 -4.30
CA LEU A 156 2.77 0.29 -3.16
C LEU A 156 3.17 -1.00 -2.41
N GLY A 157 3.71 -1.99 -3.13
CA GLY A 157 4.15 -3.27 -2.54
C GLY A 157 5.31 -3.13 -1.55
N ALA A 158 6.12 -2.06 -1.66
CA ALA A 158 7.25 -1.85 -0.75
C ALA A 158 6.83 -1.71 0.71
N TRP A 159 5.61 -1.21 0.99
CA TRP A 159 5.07 -1.14 2.36
C TRP A 159 5.00 -2.48 3.09
N ASP A 160 5.05 -3.61 2.37
CA ASP A 160 5.12 -4.93 2.99
C ASP A 160 6.51 -5.27 3.54
N TYR A 161 7.54 -4.48 3.26
CA TYR A 161 8.94 -4.76 3.63
C TYR A 161 9.53 -3.72 4.57
N LEU A 162 9.09 -2.45 4.48
CA LEU A 162 9.72 -1.32 5.15
C LEU A 162 9.72 -1.42 6.69
N ARG A 163 10.92 -1.29 7.26
CA ARG A 163 11.23 -1.15 8.68
C ARG A 163 11.95 0.17 8.93
N TRP A 164 12.06 0.56 10.19
CA TRP A 164 12.70 1.84 10.55
C TRP A 164 14.17 1.91 10.11
N LYS A 165 14.92 0.80 10.21
CA LYS A 165 16.31 0.70 9.76
C LYS A 165 16.52 0.91 8.25
N ASP A 166 15.45 0.85 7.45
CA ASP A 166 15.57 1.01 6.00
C ASP A 166 15.72 2.47 5.60
N ILE A 167 15.62 3.40 6.55
CA ILE A 167 15.71 4.84 6.35
C ILE A 167 16.93 5.38 7.10
N GLU A 168 17.81 6.03 6.37
CA GLU A 168 19.06 6.58 6.91
C GLU A 168 19.19 8.07 6.51
N PRO A 169 19.22 9.02 7.46
CA PRO A 169 19.36 10.43 7.14
C PRO A 169 20.72 10.74 6.50
N ILE A 170 20.73 11.64 5.53
CA ILE A 170 21.92 12.16 4.85
C ILE A 170 22.05 13.63 5.23
N TYR A 171 23.26 14.03 5.62
CA TYR A 171 23.57 15.39 6.04
C TYR A 171 24.61 16.04 5.11
N ALA A 172 24.59 17.38 5.01
CA ALA A 172 25.57 18.12 4.22
C ALA A 172 26.99 17.98 4.78
N GLU A 173 27.99 17.82 3.90
CA GLU A 173 29.42 17.76 4.27
C GLU A 173 29.93 19.05 4.95
N SER A 174 29.25 20.18 4.76
CA SER A 174 29.66 21.53 5.19
C SER A 174 28.93 22.08 6.41
N ALA A 175 28.16 21.28 7.15
CA ALA A 175 27.57 21.75 8.39
C ALA A 175 28.68 22.03 9.43
N PRO A 176 28.90 23.30 9.84
CA PRO A 176 29.91 23.59 10.84
C PRO A 176 29.51 22.91 12.15
N THR A 177 30.33 21.95 12.57
CA THR A 177 30.27 21.34 13.89
C THR A 177 30.82 22.35 14.90
N SER A 178 30.07 23.42 15.15
CA SER A 178 30.29 24.28 16.30
C SER A 178 29.93 23.47 17.55
N GLY A 179 30.84 22.59 18.01
CA GLY A 179 30.70 21.85 19.26
C GLY A 179 30.41 20.34 19.18
N GLY A 180 30.80 19.64 18.10
CA GLY A 180 30.74 18.17 18.08
C GLY A 180 29.34 17.52 17.98
N GLY A 181 28.30 18.31 17.68
CA GLY A 181 26.95 17.82 17.37
C GLY A 181 26.76 17.60 15.87
N GLN A 182 26.02 16.55 15.47
CA GLN A 182 25.62 16.37 14.08
C GLN A 182 24.79 17.57 13.58
N PRO A 183 24.84 17.92 12.28
CA PRO A 183 23.89 18.86 11.66
C PRO A 183 22.45 18.62 12.11
N GLU A 184 21.73 19.70 12.42
CA GLU A 184 20.37 19.61 12.98
C GLU A 184 19.34 19.04 11.98
N GLU A 185 19.49 19.32 10.69
CA GLU A 185 18.54 18.89 9.66
C GLU A 185 19.21 18.12 8.50
N PRO A 186 18.64 16.97 8.09
CA PRO A 186 19.14 16.23 6.93
C PRO A 186 18.80 16.92 5.61
N VAL A 187 19.66 16.76 4.61
CA VAL A 187 19.43 17.27 3.23
C VAL A 187 18.58 16.30 2.38
N ALA A 188 18.58 15.02 2.75
CA ALA A 188 17.74 13.95 2.23
C ALA A 188 17.79 12.78 3.21
N ALA A 189 17.05 11.70 2.96
CA ALA A 189 17.33 10.42 3.59
C ALA A 189 17.36 9.31 2.54
N ARG A 190 18.30 8.37 2.71
CA ARG A 190 18.39 7.15 1.93
C ARG A 190 17.30 6.18 2.36
N LEU A 191 16.67 5.52 1.38
CA LEU A 191 15.64 4.51 1.59
C LEU A 191 16.04 3.22 0.84
N THR A 192 16.25 2.12 1.57
CA THR A 192 16.43 0.79 0.99
C THR A 192 15.07 0.13 0.79
N VAL A 193 14.72 -0.17 -0.46
CA VAL A 193 13.43 -0.74 -0.84
C VAL A 193 13.59 -2.22 -1.11
N TYR A 194 12.63 -3.04 -0.63
CA TYR A 194 12.66 -4.50 -0.76
C TYR A 194 13.91 -5.17 -0.17
N ARG A 195 14.40 -4.66 0.96
CA ARG A 195 15.61 -5.17 1.62
C ARG A 195 15.59 -6.71 1.74
N GLY A 196 16.65 -7.35 1.27
CA GLY A 196 16.85 -8.80 1.32
C GLY A 196 16.15 -9.59 0.22
N THR A 197 15.65 -8.95 -0.83
CA THR A 197 15.12 -9.61 -2.04
C THR A 197 15.98 -9.32 -3.26
N GLU A 198 15.79 -10.07 -4.34
CA GLU A 198 16.45 -9.82 -5.64
C GLU A 198 16.00 -8.49 -6.29
N GLU A 199 14.89 -7.91 -5.83
CA GLU A 199 14.38 -6.62 -6.28
C GLU A 199 14.85 -5.46 -5.38
N GLU A 200 15.85 -5.66 -4.51
CA GLU A 200 16.38 -4.62 -3.63
C GLU A 200 16.95 -3.45 -4.46
N TYR A 201 16.56 -2.23 -4.11
CA TYR A 201 17.13 -1.01 -4.70
C TYR A 201 17.13 0.15 -3.70
N THR A 202 18.01 1.12 -3.94
CA THR A 202 18.11 2.34 -3.16
C THR A 202 17.38 3.49 -3.84
N THR A 203 16.67 4.27 -3.04
CA THR A 203 16.09 5.56 -3.45
C THR A 203 16.28 6.59 -2.34
N TYR A 204 15.74 7.79 -2.52
CA TYR A 204 15.83 8.87 -1.55
C TYR A 204 14.46 9.42 -1.21
N ILE A 205 14.35 10.05 -0.04
CA ILE A 205 13.19 10.84 0.38
C ILE A 205 13.63 12.25 0.77
N THR A 206 12.71 13.21 0.66
CA THR A 206 12.96 14.60 1.07
C THR A 206 13.18 14.69 2.58
N PRO A 207 13.86 15.74 3.07
CA PRO A 207 13.99 16.02 4.51
C PRO A 207 12.63 16.03 5.22
N GLU A 208 11.65 16.68 4.61
CA GLU A 208 10.26 16.75 5.11
C GLU A 208 9.64 15.36 5.31
N ALA A 209 9.80 14.46 4.33
CA ALA A 209 9.27 13.12 4.43
C ALA A 209 9.96 12.34 5.56
N TYR A 210 11.28 12.47 5.68
CA TYR A 210 12.03 11.85 6.77
C TYR A 210 11.57 12.35 8.14
N LEU A 211 11.47 13.67 8.33
CA LEU A 211 11.03 14.27 9.59
C LEU A 211 9.61 13.84 9.95
N CYS A 212 8.68 13.80 8.99
CA CYS A 212 7.32 13.33 9.24
C CYS A 212 7.27 11.85 9.64
N LEU A 213 8.15 11.01 9.08
CA LEU A 213 8.29 9.61 9.50
C LEU A 213 8.91 9.50 10.89
N LYS A 214 9.92 10.31 11.19
CA LYS A 214 10.55 10.37 12.51
C LYS A 214 9.53 10.77 13.58
N GLU A 215 8.73 11.81 13.36
CA GLU A 215 7.62 12.22 14.24
C GLU A 215 6.63 11.07 14.48
N TRP A 216 6.32 10.29 13.45
CA TRP A 216 5.47 9.10 13.58
C TRP A 216 6.11 8.01 14.46
N MET A 217 7.42 7.78 14.33
CA MET A 217 8.16 6.84 15.18
C MET A 217 8.25 7.34 16.63
N GLU A 218 8.50 8.63 16.83
CA GLU A 218 8.55 9.28 18.14
C GLU A 218 7.19 9.25 18.83
N TYR A 219 6.11 9.50 18.10
CA TYR A 219 4.74 9.33 18.62
C TYR A 219 4.51 7.90 19.14
N ARG A 220 4.90 6.88 18.37
CA ARG A 220 4.78 5.48 18.81
C ARG A 220 5.57 5.21 20.08
N ALA A 221 6.80 5.71 20.15
CA ALA A 221 7.63 5.60 21.34
C ALA A 221 6.99 6.31 22.55
N GLY A 222 6.47 7.52 22.35
CA GLY A 222 5.77 8.32 23.37
C GLY A 222 4.47 7.67 23.87
N GLN A 223 3.84 6.81 23.07
CA GLN A 223 2.70 5.98 23.49
C GLN A 223 3.12 4.68 24.18
N GLY A 224 4.42 4.45 24.41
CA GLY A 224 4.95 3.28 25.11
C GLY A 224 5.38 2.10 24.23
N GLU A 225 5.41 2.27 22.90
CA GLU A 225 5.95 1.25 21.99
C GLU A 225 7.47 1.20 22.09
N ARG A 226 8.04 0.00 22.27
CA ARG A 226 9.49 -0.19 22.12
C ARG A 226 9.89 -0.14 20.65
N VAL A 227 10.19 1.06 20.16
CA VAL A 227 10.66 1.28 18.80
C VAL A 227 12.12 0.83 18.68
N THR A 228 12.38 -0.04 17.71
CA THR A 228 13.70 -0.58 17.38
C THR A 228 13.97 -0.40 15.88
N PRO A 229 15.21 -0.60 15.39
CA PRO A 229 15.49 -0.60 13.96
C PRO A 229 14.63 -1.61 13.17
N GLU A 230 14.20 -2.70 13.81
CA GLU A 230 13.35 -3.74 13.20
C GLU A 230 11.85 -3.43 13.24
N SER A 231 11.43 -2.37 13.92
CA SER A 231 10.03 -1.98 13.99
C SER A 231 9.50 -1.64 12.59
N TRP A 232 8.30 -2.14 12.27
CA TRP A 232 7.63 -1.81 11.00
C TRP A 232 7.52 -0.30 10.85
N LEU A 233 7.81 0.22 9.66
CA LEU A 233 7.72 1.67 9.42
C LEU A 233 6.28 2.15 9.63
N MET A 234 5.30 1.39 9.14
CA MET A 234 3.88 1.68 9.29
C MET A 234 3.13 0.52 9.93
N ARG A 235 2.32 0.83 10.94
CA ARG A 235 1.50 -0.14 11.69
C ARG A 235 0.02 0.24 11.71
N ASP A 236 -0.80 -0.69 12.16
CA ASP A 236 -2.19 -0.42 12.53
C ASP A 236 -2.29 0.65 13.63
N LEU A 237 -3.42 1.36 13.66
CA LEU A 237 -3.76 2.18 14.81
C LEU A 237 -4.26 1.27 15.92
N TRP A 238 -3.95 1.65 17.14
CA TRP A 238 -4.47 1.04 18.36
C TRP A 238 -5.15 2.15 19.16
N ASP A 239 -6.02 1.73 20.07
CA ASP A 239 -6.67 2.66 20.99
C ASP A 239 -5.67 3.05 22.09
N THR A 240 -5.47 4.34 22.29
CA THR A 240 -4.56 4.87 23.32
C THR A 240 -5.29 5.22 24.62
N THR A 241 -6.63 5.16 24.63
CA THR A 241 -7.49 5.61 25.74
C THR A 241 -8.01 4.46 26.59
N THR A 242 -8.04 3.23 26.05
CA THR A 242 -8.56 2.06 26.77
C THR A 242 -7.43 1.14 27.26
N PRO A 243 -7.60 0.48 28.42
CA PRO A 243 -6.63 -0.51 28.91
C PRO A 243 -6.34 -1.62 27.89
N ARG A 244 -7.37 -2.05 27.15
CA ARG A 244 -7.22 -3.06 26.08
C ARG A 244 -6.40 -2.54 24.90
N GLY A 245 -6.50 -1.26 24.58
CA GLY A 245 -5.71 -0.62 23.55
C GLY A 245 -4.24 -0.42 23.96
N LEU A 246 -3.99 -0.08 25.23
CA LEU A 246 -2.63 0.01 25.79
C LEU A 246 -1.88 -1.33 25.72
N LEU A 247 -2.58 -2.46 25.86
CA LEU A 247 -2.00 -3.80 25.66
C LEU A 247 -1.53 -4.04 24.21
N GLN A 248 -2.09 -3.32 23.23
CA GLN A 248 -1.75 -3.47 21.81
C GLN A 248 -0.56 -2.61 21.38
N VAL A 249 -0.11 -1.69 22.23
CA VAL A 249 1.04 -0.79 21.97
C VAL A 249 2.28 -1.61 21.63
N ASN A 250 2.58 -2.66 22.40
CA ASN A 250 3.77 -3.49 22.21
C ASN A 250 3.53 -4.72 21.30
N THR A 251 2.39 -4.80 20.62
CA THR A 251 2.11 -5.82 19.60
C THR A 251 1.78 -5.17 18.25
N PRO A 252 2.72 -4.41 17.64
CA PRO A 252 2.49 -3.72 16.38
C PRO A 252 2.18 -4.69 15.24
N ARG A 253 1.08 -4.48 14.53
CA ARG A 253 0.76 -5.23 13.32
C ARG A 253 1.11 -4.38 12.10
N LYS A 254 1.95 -4.92 11.22
CA LYS A 254 2.33 -4.26 9.96
C LYS A 254 1.10 -3.80 9.19
N LEU A 255 1.08 -2.53 8.81
CA LEU A 255 0.09 -2.03 7.85
C LEU A 255 0.52 -2.48 6.44
N ARG A 256 -0.04 -3.61 6.00
CA ARG A 256 0.27 -4.19 4.68
C ARG A 256 -0.05 -3.22 3.54
N SER A 257 0.54 -3.46 2.38
CA SER A 257 0.27 -2.72 1.12
C SER A 257 -1.23 -2.59 0.81
N SER A 258 -2.02 -3.62 1.07
CA SER A 258 -3.49 -3.60 0.93
C SER A 258 -4.18 -2.67 1.93
N GLY A 259 -3.66 -2.57 3.15
CA GLY A 259 -4.11 -1.65 4.19
C GLY A 259 -3.78 -0.20 3.83
N VAL A 260 -2.56 0.05 3.38
CA VAL A 260 -2.14 1.37 2.86
C VAL A 260 -3.02 1.80 1.69
N LYS A 261 -3.26 0.92 0.72
CA LYS A 261 -4.15 1.18 -0.41
C LYS A 261 -5.55 1.57 0.05
N ARG A 262 -6.15 0.78 0.95
CA ARG A 262 -7.50 1.04 1.45
C ARG A 262 -7.57 2.35 2.23
N LEU A 263 -6.53 2.67 3.00
CA LEU A 263 -6.42 3.91 3.74
C LEU A 263 -6.36 5.12 2.79
N LEU A 264 -5.52 5.06 1.76
CA LEU A 264 -5.41 6.07 0.70
C LEU A 264 -6.72 6.23 -0.09
N GLU A 265 -7.39 5.13 -0.44
CA GLU A 265 -8.69 5.17 -1.13
C GLU A 265 -9.76 5.82 -0.25
N ARG A 266 -9.82 5.47 1.05
CA ARG A 266 -10.77 6.08 2.00
C ARG A 266 -10.55 7.58 2.11
N SER A 267 -9.32 8.04 2.22
CA SER A 267 -9.02 9.47 2.33
C SER A 267 -9.37 10.25 1.06
N LEU A 268 -9.23 9.66 -0.14
CA LEU A 268 -9.67 10.29 -1.39
C LEU A 268 -11.17 10.59 -1.43
N PHE A 269 -11.99 9.62 -1.02
CA PHE A 269 -13.44 9.82 -0.98
C PHE A 269 -13.85 10.80 0.12
N ALA A 270 -13.24 10.68 1.31
CA ALA A 270 -13.54 11.57 2.43
C ALA A 270 -13.15 13.03 2.15
N GLN A 271 -12.07 13.28 1.42
CA GLN A 271 -11.63 14.61 1.01
C GLN A 271 -12.34 15.15 -0.24
N GLY A 272 -13.34 14.44 -0.77
CA GLY A 272 -14.08 14.85 -1.97
C GLY A 272 -13.27 14.85 -3.27
N LEU A 273 -12.02 14.37 -3.24
CA LEU A 273 -11.14 14.22 -4.40
C LEU A 273 -11.62 13.11 -5.35
N ARG A 274 -12.45 12.18 -4.84
CA ARG A 274 -13.14 11.18 -5.65
C ARG A 274 -14.63 11.17 -5.39
N LYS A 275 -15.37 11.04 -6.49
CA LYS A 275 -16.82 10.79 -6.50
C LYS A 275 -17.10 9.43 -7.12
N PRO A 276 -18.23 8.76 -6.80
CA PRO A 276 -18.65 7.54 -7.47
C PRO A 276 -18.59 7.71 -8.99
N LEU A 277 -18.08 6.69 -9.69
CA LEU A 277 -17.96 6.74 -11.14
C LEU A 277 -19.35 6.71 -11.79
N PRO A 278 -19.60 7.54 -12.83
CA PRO A 278 -20.81 7.43 -13.63
C PRO A 278 -20.95 6.02 -14.25
N PRO A 279 -22.19 5.57 -14.53
CA PRO A 279 -22.43 4.32 -15.25
C PRO A 279 -21.59 4.25 -16.54
N GLY A 280 -20.92 3.13 -16.77
CA GLY A 280 -20.05 2.92 -17.93
C GLY A 280 -18.61 3.43 -17.76
N LYS A 281 -18.31 4.29 -16.77
CA LYS A 281 -16.92 4.65 -16.44
C LYS A 281 -16.30 3.64 -15.47
N ARG A 282 -15.09 3.19 -15.79
CA ARG A 282 -14.34 2.17 -15.02
C ARG A 282 -13.14 2.72 -14.26
N ARG A 283 -12.78 3.98 -14.48
CA ARG A 283 -11.54 4.60 -13.97
C ARG A 283 -11.77 6.06 -13.60
N HIS A 284 -11.08 6.49 -12.55
CA HIS A 284 -10.91 7.90 -12.18
C HIS A 284 -9.77 8.53 -12.99
N GLU A 285 -9.65 9.85 -12.92
CA GLU A 285 -8.64 10.64 -13.65
C GLU A 285 -7.20 10.28 -13.30
N PHE A 286 -6.94 9.90 -12.05
CA PHE A 286 -5.65 9.42 -11.57
C PHE A 286 -5.81 8.18 -10.69
N GLN A 287 -4.83 7.28 -10.76
CA GLN A 287 -4.72 6.13 -9.87
C GLN A 287 -4.23 6.57 -8.49
N GLY A 288 -4.62 5.86 -7.42
CA GLY A 288 -4.29 6.28 -6.05
C GLY A 288 -2.79 6.26 -5.77
N ALA A 289 -2.27 5.14 -5.26
CA ALA A 289 -0.84 4.99 -4.98
C ALA A 289 0.06 5.13 -6.22
N HIS A 290 -0.38 4.68 -7.40
CA HIS A 290 0.37 4.82 -8.65
C HIS A 290 0.43 6.28 -9.15
N GLY A 291 -0.55 7.11 -8.77
CA GLY A 291 -0.53 8.55 -9.04
C GLY A 291 0.68 9.23 -8.41
N PHE A 292 1.04 8.89 -7.18
CA PHE A 292 2.24 9.42 -6.53
C PHE A 292 3.53 9.06 -7.26
N ARG A 293 3.61 7.83 -7.76
CA ARG A 293 4.77 7.37 -8.54
C ARG A 293 4.88 8.12 -9.89
N LYS A 294 3.75 8.46 -10.52
CA LYS A 294 3.72 9.33 -11.70
C LYS A 294 4.12 10.76 -11.36
N PHE A 295 3.62 11.31 -10.26
CA PHE A 295 4.00 12.63 -9.78
C PHE A 295 5.51 12.72 -9.55
N PHE A 296 6.09 11.78 -8.81
CA PHE A 296 7.53 11.68 -8.58
C PHE A 296 8.31 11.68 -9.90
N LYS A 297 7.96 10.76 -10.81
CA LYS A 297 8.63 10.64 -12.12
C LYS A 297 8.57 11.96 -12.88
N SER A 298 7.38 12.57 -12.99
CA SER A 298 7.18 13.82 -13.73
C SER A 298 7.91 15.02 -13.12
N VAL A 299 8.12 15.06 -11.80
CA VAL A 299 8.91 16.12 -11.14
C VAL A 299 10.40 15.86 -11.36
N CYS A 300 10.87 14.64 -11.08
CA CYS A 300 12.28 14.30 -11.19
C CYS A 300 12.82 14.39 -12.62
N GLU A 301 12.05 14.02 -13.64
CA GLU A 301 12.47 14.12 -15.05
C GLU A 301 12.73 15.56 -15.52
N LYS A 302 12.26 16.58 -14.79
CA LYS A 302 12.60 17.99 -15.08
C LYS A 302 14.02 18.36 -14.63
N HIS A 303 14.55 17.65 -13.64
CA HIS A 303 15.75 18.03 -12.89
C HIS A 303 16.87 16.99 -12.96
N MET A 304 16.53 15.77 -13.36
CA MET A 304 17.39 14.58 -13.30
C MET A 304 17.40 13.87 -14.65
N LYS A 305 18.51 13.18 -14.95
CA LYS A 305 18.56 12.27 -16.11
C LYS A 305 17.47 11.21 -15.98
N SER A 306 16.69 10.94 -17.04
CA SER A 306 15.62 9.93 -17.00
C SER A 306 16.11 8.57 -16.51
N LEU A 307 17.34 8.18 -16.86
CA LEU A 307 17.94 6.93 -16.39
C LEU A 307 18.13 6.89 -14.86
N HIS A 308 18.52 8.01 -14.23
CA HIS A 308 18.61 8.11 -12.77
C HIS A 308 17.22 8.00 -12.12
N VAL A 309 16.20 8.59 -12.74
CA VAL A 309 14.80 8.46 -12.28
C VAL A 309 14.33 7.01 -12.32
N GLU A 310 14.61 6.30 -13.42
CA GLU A 310 14.26 4.87 -13.58
C GLU A 310 14.99 4.00 -12.54
N ILE A 311 16.26 4.29 -12.25
CA ILE A 311 17.04 3.63 -11.18
C ILE A 311 16.41 3.87 -9.80
N LEU A 312 16.10 5.13 -9.44
CA LEU A 312 15.45 5.48 -8.17
C LEU A 312 14.06 4.87 -8.01
N MET A 313 13.41 4.55 -9.13
CA MET A 313 12.12 3.87 -9.15
C MET A 313 12.27 2.34 -9.07
N GLY A 314 13.48 1.79 -9.16
CA GLY A 314 13.73 0.34 -9.22
C GLY A 314 13.10 -0.27 -10.47
N HIS A 315 13.18 0.41 -11.61
CA HIS A 315 12.82 -0.17 -12.90
C HIS A 315 14.00 -0.97 -13.47
N ASN A 316 13.71 -2.09 -14.12
CA ASN A 316 14.72 -2.82 -14.87
C ASN A 316 15.03 -2.02 -16.14
N VAL A 317 16.21 -1.42 -16.19
CA VAL A 317 16.66 -0.56 -17.31
C VAL A 317 17.31 -1.38 -18.44
N GLY A 318 17.15 -2.71 -18.41
CA GLY A 318 17.56 -3.65 -19.45
C GLY A 318 19.07 -3.62 -19.69
N LEU A 319 19.47 -3.60 -20.96
CA LEU A 319 20.88 -3.53 -21.34
C LEU A 319 21.60 -2.30 -20.76
N ALA A 320 20.91 -1.21 -20.44
CA ALA A 320 21.57 -0.03 -19.86
C ALA A 320 22.16 -0.30 -18.46
N GLU A 321 21.65 -1.30 -17.73
CA GLU A 321 22.11 -1.67 -16.38
C GLU A 321 23.54 -2.24 -16.37
N SER A 322 23.93 -2.93 -17.46
CA SER A 322 25.27 -3.50 -17.58
C SER A 322 26.31 -2.47 -18.03
N TYR A 323 25.90 -1.41 -18.76
CA TYR A 323 26.81 -0.40 -19.30
C TYR A 323 26.89 0.87 -18.46
N TYR A 324 25.84 1.19 -17.69
CA TYR A 324 25.74 2.44 -16.93
C TYR A 324 25.46 2.16 -15.46
N ARG A 325 26.50 2.29 -14.63
CA ARG A 325 26.44 2.18 -13.17
C ARG A 325 26.88 3.52 -12.55
N PRO A 326 25.96 4.49 -12.42
CA PRO A 326 26.29 5.78 -11.83
C PRO A 326 26.63 5.59 -10.35
N GLN A 327 27.50 6.45 -9.84
CA GLN A 327 27.84 6.44 -8.41
C GLN A 327 26.66 6.93 -7.58
N GLU A 328 26.48 6.39 -6.37
CA GLU A 328 25.39 6.78 -5.44
C GLU A 328 25.36 8.30 -5.19
N ARG A 329 26.55 8.92 -5.11
CA ARG A 329 26.74 10.37 -4.98
C ARG A 329 26.17 11.15 -6.18
N GLU A 330 26.40 10.69 -7.42
CA GLU A 330 25.89 11.35 -8.61
C GLU A 330 24.35 11.35 -8.64
N ILE A 331 23.74 10.21 -8.29
CA ILE A 331 22.28 10.10 -8.23
C ILE A 331 21.72 10.99 -7.12
N LEU A 332 22.40 11.06 -5.96
CA LEU A 332 22.02 11.94 -4.86
C LEU A 332 22.08 13.41 -5.26
N GLU A 333 23.19 13.86 -5.88
CA GLU A 333 23.34 15.24 -6.35
C GLU A 333 22.27 15.63 -7.36
N ASP A 334 21.88 14.73 -8.27
CA ASP A 334 20.74 14.95 -9.15
C ASP A 334 19.40 14.97 -8.38
N TYR A 335 19.21 14.06 -7.43
CA TYR A 335 17.99 14.01 -6.61
C TYR A 335 17.77 15.30 -5.83
N LEU A 336 18.83 15.86 -5.23
CA LEU A 336 18.77 17.10 -4.47
C LEU A 336 18.25 18.29 -5.29
N LYS A 337 18.44 18.29 -6.63
CA LYS A 337 17.87 19.32 -7.52
C LYS A 337 16.34 19.25 -7.59
N ALA A 338 15.76 18.05 -7.43
CA ALA A 338 14.31 17.85 -7.46
C ALA A 338 13.64 18.07 -6.09
N VAL A 339 14.40 18.04 -4.99
CA VAL A 339 13.88 18.16 -3.61
C VAL A 339 12.98 19.38 -3.39
N PRO A 340 13.29 20.60 -3.90
CA PRO A 340 12.42 21.76 -3.73
C PRO A 340 11.01 21.56 -4.30
N GLU A 341 10.86 20.92 -5.47
CA GLU A 341 9.54 20.64 -6.06
C GLU A 341 8.83 19.43 -5.41
N LEU A 342 9.59 18.50 -4.83
CA LEU A 342 9.07 17.34 -4.10
C LEU A 342 8.65 17.65 -2.65
N THR A 343 9.06 18.80 -2.10
CA THR A 343 8.74 19.21 -0.73
C THR A 343 7.45 20.02 -0.72
N PHE A 344 6.51 19.71 0.18
CA PHE A 344 5.15 20.27 0.17
C PHE A 344 4.97 21.47 1.10
N TYR A 345 5.50 21.37 2.32
CA TYR A 345 5.34 22.31 3.43
C TYR A 345 6.66 23.03 3.79
N ALA A 346 7.59 23.17 2.84
CA ALA A 346 8.82 23.93 3.07
C ALA A 346 8.50 25.31 3.67
N LYS A 347 9.24 25.72 4.70
CA LYS A 347 9.32 27.14 5.07
C LYS A 347 9.78 27.86 3.80
N LYS A 348 8.96 28.78 3.29
CA LYS A 348 9.41 29.68 2.21
C LYS A 348 10.64 30.40 2.73
N GLU A 349 11.82 30.02 2.23
CA GLU A 349 12.91 30.97 2.22
C GLU A 349 12.45 32.14 1.36
N ASP A 350 12.54 33.32 1.96
CA ASP A 350 12.06 34.58 1.44
C ASP A 350 12.81 34.95 0.16
N GLN A 351 12.33 34.41 -0.97
CA GLN A 351 12.70 34.90 -2.29
C GLN A 351 11.53 35.73 -2.79
N GLY A 352 11.74 37.05 -2.70
CA GLY A 352 10.77 38.09 -2.91
C GLY A 352 9.90 37.90 -4.17
N GLY A 353 8.60 38.11 -3.98
CA GLY A 353 7.66 38.24 -5.09
C GLY A 353 6.23 37.86 -4.74
N GLY A 354 5.50 38.81 -4.14
CA GLY A 354 4.06 39.02 -4.35
C GLY A 354 3.09 37.93 -3.87
N GLY A 355 2.49 38.16 -2.70
CA GLY A 355 1.31 37.40 -2.22
C GLY A 355 1.52 36.69 -0.88
N GLY A 356 2.31 37.27 0.02
CA GLY A 356 2.37 36.84 1.42
C GLY A 356 1.17 37.38 2.20
N ILE A 357 0.61 36.51 3.04
CA ILE A 357 -0.27 36.87 4.16
C ILE A 357 0.42 38.00 4.93
N THR A 358 -0.26 39.13 5.14
CA THR A 358 0.35 40.28 5.82
C THR A 358 0.75 39.90 7.25
N GLU A 359 1.72 40.62 7.85
CA GLU A 359 2.13 40.40 9.25
C GLU A 359 0.91 40.40 10.19
N GLU A 360 -0.08 41.26 9.91
CA GLU A 360 -1.37 41.34 10.60
C GLU A 360 -2.23 40.08 10.45
N GLU A 361 -2.32 39.51 9.24
CA GLU A 361 -3.06 38.27 9.03
C GLU A 361 -2.36 37.06 9.68
N ALA A 362 -1.01 37.05 9.71
CA ALA A 362 -0.23 36.04 10.40
C ALA A 362 -0.39 36.14 11.92
N GLU A 363 -0.40 37.34 12.47
CA GLU A 363 -0.65 37.61 13.89
C GLU A 363 -2.08 37.22 14.29
N ALA A 364 -3.08 37.57 13.47
CA ALA A 364 -4.47 37.14 13.65
C ALA A 364 -4.61 35.61 13.63
N LEU A 365 -3.87 34.91 12.76
CA LEU A 365 -3.86 33.45 12.72
C LEU A 365 -3.23 32.84 13.98
N ARG A 366 -2.12 33.41 14.47
CA ARG A 366 -1.47 32.99 15.72
C ARG A 366 -2.37 33.20 16.93
N GLU A 367 -3.06 34.34 17.00
CA GLU A 367 -4.01 34.62 18.08
C GLU A 367 -5.19 33.63 18.04
N LYS A 368 -5.69 33.30 16.85
CA LYS A 368 -6.75 32.30 16.66
C LYS A 368 -6.31 30.90 17.08
N ILE A 369 -5.09 30.49 16.72
CA ILE A 369 -4.51 29.21 17.17
C ILE A 369 -4.41 29.18 18.69
N ARG A 370 -3.91 30.25 19.32
CA ARG A 370 -3.80 30.35 20.77
C ARG A 370 -5.16 30.24 21.47
N ARG A 371 -6.20 30.90 20.94
CA ARG A 371 -7.57 30.78 21.45
C ARG A 371 -8.11 29.35 21.32
N MET A 372 -7.86 28.68 20.19
CA MET A 372 -8.28 27.28 20.01
C MET A 372 -7.55 26.33 20.97
N GLU A 373 -6.26 26.56 21.23
CA GLU A 373 -5.48 25.78 22.20
C GLU A 373 -5.98 26.00 23.65
N GLU A 374 -6.29 27.25 24.02
CA GLU A 374 -6.89 27.57 25.32
C GLU A 374 -8.29 26.95 25.49
N GLU A 375 -9.13 26.96 24.43
CA GLU A 375 -10.42 26.28 24.44
C GLU A 375 -10.29 24.76 24.52
N GLN A 376 -9.34 24.17 23.79
CA GLN A 376 -9.09 22.73 23.83
C GLN A 376 -8.64 22.31 25.23
N LYS A 377 -7.73 23.07 25.86
CA LYS A 377 -7.29 22.81 27.23
C LYS A 377 -8.44 22.88 28.24
N LYS A 378 -9.33 23.86 28.13
CA LYS A 378 -10.53 23.96 28.98
C LYS A 378 -11.47 22.75 28.80
N LYS A 379 -11.66 22.28 27.56
CA LYS A 379 -12.45 21.08 27.27
C LYS A 379 -11.79 19.84 27.86
N ASP A 380 -10.48 19.70 27.76
CA ASP A 380 -9.73 18.57 28.32
C ASP A 380 -9.80 18.57 29.86
N GLU A 381 -9.73 19.74 30.51
CA GLU A 381 -9.93 19.89 31.96
C GLU A 381 -11.37 19.51 32.38
N GLN A 382 -12.39 19.91 31.60
CA GLN A 382 -13.78 19.50 31.84
C GLN A 382 -13.97 17.99 31.68
N ILE A 383 -13.36 17.38 30.66
CA ILE A 383 -13.40 15.92 30.44
C ILE A 383 -12.76 15.20 31.62
N LEU A 384 -11.61 15.66 32.11
CA LEU A 384 -10.95 15.11 33.29
C LEU A 384 -11.83 15.21 34.54
N GLY A 385 -12.52 16.33 34.74
CA GLY A 385 -13.49 16.51 35.82
C GLY A 385 -14.64 15.51 35.76
N LEU A 386 -15.26 15.36 34.59
CA LEU A 386 -16.35 14.40 34.36
C LEU A 386 -15.90 12.95 34.57
N LEU A 387 -14.69 12.60 34.14
CA LEU A 387 -14.12 11.26 34.37
C LEU A 387 -13.91 10.97 35.85
N ALA A 388 -13.49 11.97 36.63
CA ALA A 388 -13.32 11.83 38.08
C ALA A 388 -14.66 11.68 38.82
N GLU A 389 -15.72 12.37 38.38
CA GLU A 389 -17.08 12.18 38.90
C GLU A 389 -17.64 10.81 38.54
N LEU A 390 -17.48 10.39 37.28
CA LEU A 390 -17.89 9.06 36.83
C LEU A 390 -17.19 7.96 37.62
N GLY A 391 -15.89 8.12 37.91
CA GLY A 391 -15.13 7.20 38.76
C GLY A 391 -15.71 7.06 40.16
N ARG A 392 -16.15 8.16 40.78
CA ARG A 392 -16.80 8.14 42.10
C ARG A 392 -18.14 7.41 42.07
N VAL A 393 -19.00 7.72 41.09
CA VAL A 393 -20.31 7.06 40.91
C VAL A 393 -20.14 5.56 40.68
N VAL A 394 -19.12 5.15 39.91
CA VAL A 394 -18.83 3.73 39.67
C VAL A 394 -18.41 3.02 40.95
N GLU A 395 -17.61 3.64 41.82
CA GLU A 395 -17.25 3.04 43.12
C GLU A 395 -18.44 2.98 44.07
N GLU A 396 -19.28 4.00 44.14
CA GLU A 396 -20.52 3.97 44.93
C GLU A 396 -21.45 2.82 44.50
N LEU A 397 -21.65 2.66 43.19
CA LEU A 397 -22.45 1.55 42.64
C LEU A 397 -21.83 0.17 42.92
N LYS A 398 -20.49 0.06 42.94
CA LYS A 398 -19.80 -1.18 43.31
C LYS A 398 -20.02 -1.50 44.79
N GLU A 399 -19.93 -0.49 45.66
CA GLU A 399 -20.18 -0.66 47.10
C GLU A 399 -21.62 -1.05 47.39
N GLU A 400 -22.60 -0.40 46.75
CA GLU A 400 -24.02 -0.76 46.86
C GLU A 400 -24.27 -2.20 46.43
N ARG A 401 -23.72 -2.61 45.28
CA ARG A 401 -23.84 -3.98 44.78
C ARG A 401 -23.16 -5.00 45.70
N LEU A 402 -22.03 -4.66 46.32
CA LEU A 402 -21.39 -5.51 47.33
C LEU A 402 -22.26 -5.65 48.59
N ARG A 403 -22.92 -4.56 49.02
CA ARG A 403 -23.83 -4.56 50.16
C ARG A 403 -25.05 -5.44 49.87
N GLU A 404 -25.66 -5.34 48.69
CA GLU A 404 -26.76 -6.22 48.27
C GLU A 404 -26.38 -7.70 48.26
N LEU A 405 -25.19 -8.04 47.73
CA LEU A 405 -24.67 -9.41 47.73
C LEU A 405 -24.36 -9.94 49.14
N SER A 406 -23.92 -9.07 50.05
CA SER A 406 -23.64 -9.44 51.45
C SER A 406 -24.90 -9.54 52.32
N GLY A 407 -25.98 -8.82 51.96
CA GLY A 407 -27.28 -8.84 52.66
C GLY A 407 -28.13 -10.06 52.33
N GLY A 408 -27.94 -10.67 51.14
CA GLY A 408 -28.71 -11.84 50.69
C GLY A 408 -28.40 -13.16 51.41
N ASN A 409 -27.40 -13.21 52.30
CA ASN A 409 -26.94 -14.47 52.92
C ASN A 409 -27.32 -14.62 54.42
N ARG A 410 -28.26 -13.81 54.93
CA ARG A 410 -28.83 -13.93 56.28
C ARG A 410 -30.35 -14.09 56.21
N GLY A 411 -30.83 -15.19 55.66
CA GLY A 411 -32.28 -15.40 55.57
C GLY A 411 -32.76 -16.78 55.18
N GLU A 412 -31.96 -17.85 55.25
CA GLU A 412 -32.49 -19.19 54.95
C GLU A 412 -31.68 -20.34 55.59
N LYS A 413 -31.50 -20.30 56.91
CA LYS A 413 -31.18 -21.51 57.69
C LYS A 413 -31.88 -21.45 59.04
N GLY A 414 -33.02 -22.13 59.13
CA GLY A 414 -33.62 -22.44 60.44
C GLY A 414 -35.13 -22.64 60.42
N ARG A 415 -35.63 -23.68 59.76
CA ARG A 415 -36.83 -24.42 60.21
C ARG A 415 -36.96 -25.76 59.47
N ARG A 416 -36.28 -26.77 60.01
CA ARG A 416 -36.71 -28.17 60.03
C ARG A 416 -36.43 -28.71 61.43
N HIS A 417 -37.43 -28.57 62.29
CA HIS A 417 -37.93 -29.64 63.16
C HIS A 417 -39.38 -29.31 63.49
#